data_AF-A0A953X401-F1
#
_entry.id   AF-A0A953X401-F1
#
_cell.length_a   1.000
_cell.length_b   1.000
_cell.length_c   1.000
_cell.angle_alpha   90.00
_cell.angle_beta   90.00
_cell.angle_gamma   90.00
#
_symmetry.space_group_name_H-M   'P 1'
#
loop_
_entity.id
_entity.type
_entity.pdbx_description
1 polymer ?
#
loop_
_entity_poly.entity_id
_entity_poly.type
_entity_poly.pdbx_seq_one_letter_code
_entity_poly.pdbx_strand_id
1 'polypeptide(L)'
;LHDVVEDTDTAIEDILRDFGAIVASAVDALTHRPHEPNTDYLARVKANPVARIVKLADSRNNYGRLGNIGDASTRERLTAKYQRVFDELA
;
A
#
# COMPACT_ATOMS: atom_id res chain seq x y z
N LEU A 1 4.37 2.49 9.68
CA LEU A 1 4.84 3.67 8.93
C LEU A 1 4.24 3.78 7.54
N HIS A 2 3.78 2.70 6.88
CA HIS A 2 3.33 2.80 5.49
C HIS A 2 2.12 3.73 5.27
N ASP A 3 1.21 3.82 6.25
CA ASP A 3 0.05 4.72 6.19
C ASP A 3 0.25 6.04 6.93
N VAL A 4 1.43 6.31 7.51
CA VAL A 4 1.61 7.47 8.41
C VAL A 4 1.41 8.80 7.67
N VAL A 5 1.76 8.87 6.39
CA VAL A 5 1.54 10.06 5.55
C VAL A 5 0.08 10.15 5.07
N GLU A 6 -0.64 9.03 5.02
CA GLU A 6 -2.07 9.03 4.66
C GLU A 6 -2.97 9.35 5.88
N ASP A 7 -2.58 8.89 7.07
CA ASP A 7 -3.39 8.94 8.28
C ASP A 7 -3.04 10.09 9.24
N THR A 8 -1.95 10.82 8.98
CA THR A 8 -1.45 11.89 9.85
C THR A 8 -0.88 13.07 9.06
N ASP A 9 -0.67 14.21 9.72
CA ASP A 9 -0.04 15.40 9.13
C ASP A 9 1.50 15.27 8.96
N THR A 10 2.04 14.05 8.97
CA THR A 10 3.48 13.79 8.84
C THR A 10 3.95 14.05 7.41
N ALA A 11 4.95 14.92 7.24
CA ALA A 11 5.51 15.22 5.92
C ALA A 11 6.56 14.17 5.50
N ILE A 12 6.73 13.97 4.18
CA ILE A 12 7.77 13.07 3.65
C ILE A 12 9.17 13.56 4.03
N GLU A 13 9.34 14.87 4.17
CA GLU A 13 10.57 15.52 4.61
C GLU A 13 10.96 15.11 6.03
N ASP A 14 9.98 14.89 6.92
CA ASP A 14 10.24 14.38 8.27
C ASP A 14 10.75 12.94 8.22
N ILE A 15 10.14 12.12 7.37
CA ILE A 15 10.58 10.72 7.17
C ILE A 15 11.98 10.68 6.55
N LEU A 16 12.28 11.58 5.61
CA LEU A 16 13.60 11.71 5.01
C LEU A 16 14.65 12.06 6.07
N ARG A 17 14.33 13.01 6.96
CA ARG A 17 15.23 13.44 8.03
C ARG A 17 15.50 12.33 9.04
N ASP A 18 14.48 11.58 9.44
CA ASP A 18 14.58 10.64 10.55
C ASP A 18 14.99 9.22 10.11
N PHE A 19 14.63 8.81 8.89
CA PHE A 19 14.81 7.44 8.38
C PHE A 19 15.59 7.35 7.06
N GLY A 20 15.95 8.49 6.47
CA GLY A 20 16.74 8.56 5.25
C GLY A 20 15.97 8.30 3.96
N ALA A 21 16.66 8.51 2.83
CA ALA A 21 16.05 8.57 1.50
C ALA A 21 15.37 7.27 1.05
N ILE A 22 15.91 6.12 1.45
CA ILE A 22 15.35 4.81 1.07
C ILE A 22 13.95 4.64 1.68
N VAL A 23 13.80 4.94 2.96
CA VAL A 23 12.52 4.80 3.67
C VAL A 23 11.54 5.87 3.19
N ALA A 24 11.99 7.12 3.06
CA ALA A 24 11.15 8.20 2.55
C ALA A 24 10.60 7.90 1.14
N SER A 25 11.44 7.40 0.23
CA SER A 25 11.01 7.02 -1.12
C SER A 25 10.02 5.86 -1.12
N ALA A 26 10.19 4.89 -0.21
CA ALA A 26 9.25 3.78 -0.08
C ALA A 26 7.89 4.25 0.45
N VAL A 27 7.88 5.14 1.45
CA VAL A 27 6.64 5.70 2.00
C VAL A 27 5.93 6.59 0.98
N ASP A 28 6.65 7.45 0.24
CA ASP A 28 6.06 8.24 -0.85
C ASP A 28 5.42 7.35 -1.94
N ALA A 29 6.08 6.25 -2.31
CA ALA A 29 5.55 5.30 -3.26
C ALA A 29 4.29 4.58 -2.72
N LEU A 30 4.23 4.32 -1.41
CA LEU A 30 3.08 3.67 -0.75
C LEU A 30 1.91 4.61 -0.49
N THR A 31 2.14 5.93 -0.52
CA THR A 31 1.12 6.96 -0.30
C THR A 31 0.30 7.19 -1.57
N HIS A 32 -1.00 6.94 -1.51
CA HIS A 32 -1.96 7.15 -2.59
C HIS A 32 -2.30 8.63 -2.72
N ARG A 33 -2.14 9.19 -3.93
CA ARG A 33 -2.39 10.62 -4.13
C ARG A 33 -3.89 10.88 -4.34
N PRO A 34 -4.40 12.07 -3.97
CA PRO A 34 -5.76 12.46 -4.31
C PRO A 34 -5.99 12.36 -5.83
N HIS A 35 -7.08 11.70 -6.23
CA HIS A 35 -7.46 11.46 -7.62
C HIS A 35 -6.50 10.60 -8.45
N GLU A 36 -5.53 9.94 -7.82
CA GLU A 36 -4.67 8.98 -8.51
C GLU A 36 -5.45 7.71 -8.88
N PRO A 37 -5.38 7.27 -10.15
CA PRO A 37 -5.90 5.97 -10.52
C PRO A 37 -5.10 4.85 -9.83
N ASN A 38 -5.80 3.81 -9.37
CA ASN A 38 -5.14 2.65 -8.74
C ASN A 38 -4.04 2.03 -9.61
N THR A 39 -4.16 2.09 -10.94
CA THR A 39 -3.14 1.59 -11.88
C THR A 39 -1.83 2.36 -11.75
N ASP A 40 -1.91 3.68 -11.66
CA ASP A 40 -0.74 4.56 -11.59
C ASP A 40 -0.06 4.44 -10.23
N TYR A 41 -0.88 4.36 -9.17
CA TYR A 41 -0.40 4.04 -7.83
C TYR A 41 0.35 2.71 -7.78
N LEU A 42 -0.24 1.63 -8.26
CA LEU A 42 0.39 0.31 -8.24
C LEU A 42 1.65 0.28 -9.12
N ALA A 43 1.69 1.04 -10.22
CA ALA A 43 2.90 1.21 -11.01
C ALA A 43 4.03 1.89 -10.22
N ARG A 44 3.74 2.96 -9.46
CA ARG A 44 4.72 3.61 -8.56
C ARG A 44 5.21 2.66 -7.48
N VAL A 45 4.29 1.94 -6.82
CA VAL A 45 4.63 0.94 -5.81
C VAL A 45 5.52 -0.16 -6.42
N LYS A 46 5.19 -0.64 -7.63
CA LYS A 46 5.96 -1.67 -8.33
C LYS A 46 7.38 -1.21 -8.66
N ALA A 47 7.54 0.05 -9.04
CA ALA A 47 8.83 0.64 -9.41
C ALA A 47 9.78 0.78 -8.21
N ASN A 48 9.28 0.87 -6.98
CA ASN A 48 10.10 0.93 -5.77
C ASN A 48 10.19 -0.46 -5.10
N PRO A 49 11.39 -1.09 -5.05
CA PRO A 49 11.54 -2.44 -4.50
C PRO A 49 11.10 -2.61 -3.04
N VAL A 50 11.34 -1.60 -2.20
CA VAL A 50 10.97 -1.63 -0.77
C VAL A 50 9.46 -1.47 -0.64
N ALA A 51 8.87 -0.51 -1.35
CA ALA A 51 7.42 -0.30 -1.37
C ALA A 51 6.67 -1.55 -1.84
N ARG A 52 7.16 -2.20 -2.91
CA ARG A 52 6.57 -3.44 -3.43
C ARG A 52 6.52 -4.55 -2.38
N ILE A 53 7.64 -4.78 -1.67
CA ILE A 53 7.71 -5.79 -0.60
C ILE A 53 6.71 -5.46 0.51
N VAL A 54 6.68 -4.20 0.96
CA VAL A 54 5.78 -3.76 2.02
C VAL A 54 4.32 -3.91 1.61
N LYS A 55 3.94 -3.50 0.39
CA LYS A 55 2.57 -3.60 -0.11
C LYS A 55 2.09 -5.04 -0.23
N LEU A 56 2.95 -5.94 -0.70
CA LEU A 56 2.64 -7.37 -0.76
C LEU A 56 2.46 -7.97 0.64
N ALA A 57 3.33 -7.61 1.58
CA ALA A 57 3.22 -8.09 2.96
C ALA A 57 1.94 -7.61 3.64
N ASP A 58 1.61 -6.32 3.52
CA ASP A 58 0.36 -5.75 4.01
C ASP A 58 -0.86 -6.43 3.37
N SER A 59 -0.87 -6.56 2.04
CA SER A 59 -1.98 -7.16 1.30
C SER A 59 -2.20 -8.63 1.68
N ARG A 60 -1.12 -9.40 1.90
CA ARG A 60 -1.21 -10.79 2.40
C ARG A 60 -1.78 -10.87 3.80
N ASN A 61 -1.31 -10.00 4.70
CA ASN A 61 -1.81 -9.94 6.07
C ASN A 61 -3.31 -9.58 6.11
N ASN A 62 -3.74 -8.62 5.28
CA ASN A 62 -5.14 -8.22 5.18
C ASN A 62 -6.00 -9.31 4.52
N TYR A 63 -5.50 -9.95 3.47
CA TYR A 63 -6.17 -11.06 2.80
C TYR A 63 -6.44 -12.24 3.74
N GLY A 64 -5.47 -12.61 4.58
CA GLY A 64 -5.62 -13.69 5.56
C GLY A 64 -6.69 -13.44 6.63
N ARG A 65 -7.09 -12.18 6.84
CA ARG A 65 -8.11 -11.77 7.83
C ARG A 65 -9.52 -11.66 7.23
N LEU A 66 -9.69 -11.84 5.92
CA LEU A 66 -10.98 -11.70 5.24
C LEU A 66 -12.05 -12.68 5.76
N GLY A 67 -11.64 -13.84 6.27
CA GLY A 67 -12.55 -14.81 6.89
C GLY A 67 -13.30 -14.25 8.10
N ASN A 68 -12.79 -13.20 8.74
CA ASN A 68 -13.42 -12.54 9.90
C ASN A 68 -14.54 -11.57 9.49
N ILE A 69 -14.70 -11.28 8.19
CA ILE A 69 -15.74 -10.38 7.69
C ILE A 69 -17.02 -11.19 7.47
N GLY A 70 -18.05 -10.91 8.27
CA GLY A 70 -19.35 -11.59 8.20
C GLY A 70 -20.12 -11.31 6.89
N ASP A 71 -19.94 -10.13 6.30
CA ASP A 71 -20.58 -9.77 5.04
C ASP A 71 -19.87 -10.40 3.82
N ALA A 72 -20.62 -11.22 3.08
CA ALA A 72 -20.10 -11.94 1.91
C ALA A 72 -19.75 -11.00 0.76
N SER A 73 -20.54 -9.94 0.53
CA SER A 73 -20.33 -9.02 -0.59
C SER A 73 -19.04 -8.20 -0.41
N THR A 74 -18.78 -7.73 0.81
CA THR A 74 -17.54 -7.06 1.18
C THR A 74 -16.35 -8.01 1.05
N ARG A 75 -16.51 -9.27 1.47
CA ARG A 75 -15.45 -10.27 1.35
C ARG A 75 -15.07 -10.51 -0.11
N GLU A 76 -16.06 -10.70 -0.99
CA GLU A 76 -15.84 -10.91 -2.42
C GLU A 76 -15.14 -9.71 -3.07
N ARG A 77 -15.62 -8.50 -2.80
CA ARG A 77 -15.01 -7.26 -3.30
C ARG A 77 -13.56 -7.10 -2.84
N LEU A 78 -13.26 -7.39 -1.58
CA LEU A 78 -11.90 -7.29 -1.04
C LEU A 78 -10.99 -8.41 -1.57
N THR A 79 -11.50 -9.62 -1.74
CA THR A 79 -10.78 -10.72 -2.42
C THR A 79 -10.34 -10.29 -3.81
N ALA A 80 -11.26 -9.74 -4.62
CA ALA A 80 -10.94 -9.25 -5.95
C ALA A 80 -9.93 -8.08 -5.91
N LYS A 81 -10.04 -7.17 -4.92
CA LYS A 81 -9.08 -6.08 -4.73
C LYS A 81 -7.67 -6.62 -4.48
N TYR A 82 -7.49 -7.56 -3.54
CA TYR A 82 -6.17 -8.07 -3.18
C TYR A 82 -5.57 -8.98 -4.26
N GLN A 83 -6.39 -9.75 -4.99
CA GLN A 83 -5.93 -10.52 -6.14
C GLN A 83 -5.27 -9.62 -7.19
N ARG A 84 -5.90 -8.48 -7.54
CA ARG A 84 -5.29 -7.50 -8.45
C ARG A 84 -3.94 -6.99 -7.95
N VAL A 85 -3.82 -6.72 -6.65
CA VAL A 85 -2.53 -6.29 -6.08
C VAL A 85 -1.47 -7.38 -6.23
N PHE A 86 -1.82 -8.65 -6.03
CA PHE A 86 -0.89 -9.76 -6.22
C PHE A 86 -0.50 -9.95 -7.68
N ASP A 87 -1.44 -9.83 -8.61
CA ASP A 87 -1.17 -9.96 -10.04
C ASP A 87 -0.27 -8.83 -10.55
N GLU A 88 -0.52 -7.59 -10.11
CA GLU A 88 0.24 -6.41 -10.52
C GLU A 88 1.64 -6.35 -9.90
N LEU A 89 1.82 -6.87 -8.68
CA LEU A 89 3.07 -6.75 -7.92
C LEU A 89 3.91 -8.04 -7.86
N ALA A 90 3.43 -9.15 -8.43
CA ALA A 90 4.24 -10.34 -8.71
C ALA A 90 5.34 -10.05 -9.73
#